data_AF-A0A976BHR3-F1
#
_entry.id   AF-A0A976BHR3-F1
#
_cell.length_a   1.000
_cell.length_b   1.000
_cell.length_c   1.000
_cell.angle_alpha   90.00
_cell.angle_beta   90.00
_cell.angle_gamma   90.00
#
_symmetry.space_group_name_H-M   'P 1'
#
loop_
_entity.id
_entity.type
_entity.pdbx_description
1 polymer ?
#
loop_
_entity_poly.entity_id
_entity_poly.type
_entity_poly.pdbx_seq_one_letter_code
_entity_poly.pdbx_strand_id
1 'polypeptide(L)'
;MRKRHRLFFLALLGALAAPAAGAASFDCGKARLSDEIAICANRSLNDKDVELATKYKLLSGLFAMGVRGTMQDEQRAWLRQRRQCGRNVECLKQRYNERLGELDRVYEGIQKPL
;
A
#
# COMPACT_ATOMS: atom_id res chain seq x y z
N MET A 1 -3.28 -2.27 -68.03
CA MET A 1 -4.06 -2.95 -66.96
C MET A 1 -3.48 -2.55 -65.61
N ARG A 2 -4.27 -1.88 -64.77
CA ARG A 2 -3.88 -1.21 -63.51
C ARG A 2 -4.43 -2.03 -62.33
N LYS A 3 -3.60 -2.50 -61.39
CA LYS A 3 -4.04 -2.95 -60.05
C LYS A 3 -3.00 -2.41 -59.04
N ARG A 4 -3.11 -1.14 -58.65
CA ARG A 4 -3.79 -0.61 -57.43
C ARG A 4 -3.28 -1.28 -56.15
N HIS A 5 -2.46 -0.52 -55.43
CA HIS A 5 -1.93 -0.78 -54.08
C HIS A 5 -3.01 -1.21 -53.09
N ARG A 6 -2.67 -2.19 -52.24
CA ARG A 6 -3.26 -2.33 -50.90
C ARG A 6 -2.12 -2.20 -49.89
N LEU A 7 -1.82 -0.96 -49.51
CA LEU A 7 -1.27 -0.66 -48.20
C LEU A 7 -2.37 -1.00 -47.19
N PHE A 8 -2.09 -1.84 -46.19
CA PHE A 8 -2.61 -1.64 -44.83
C PHE A 8 -1.68 -2.34 -43.84
N PHE A 9 -0.79 -1.52 -43.28
CA PHE A 9 -0.10 -1.76 -42.02
C PHE A 9 -1.12 -2.09 -40.93
N LEU A 10 -0.85 -3.11 -40.12
CA LEU A 10 -1.23 -3.15 -38.71
C LEU A 10 -0.23 -4.04 -37.98
N ALA A 11 0.91 -3.44 -37.63
CA ALA A 11 1.77 -3.94 -36.58
C ALA A 11 0.96 -3.89 -35.29
N LEU A 12 0.46 -5.05 -34.84
CA LEU A 12 -0.14 -5.18 -33.52
C LEU A 12 1.00 -5.23 -32.49
N LEU A 13 1.58 -4.06 -32.17
CA LEU A 13 2.35 -3.91 -30.94
C LEU A 13 1.35 -4.08 -29.79
N GLY A 14 1.21 -5.31 -29.32
CA GLY A 14 0.59 -5.58 -28.03
C GLY A 14 1.44 -4.88 -26.97
N ALA A 15 1.01 -3.70 -26.52
CA ALA A 15 1.56 -3.08 -25.33
C ALA A 15 1.34 -4.06 -24.18
N LEU A 16 2.39 -4.75 -23.75
CA LEU A 16 2.40 -5.38 -22.44
C LEU A 16 2.26 -4.23 -21.42
N ALA A 17 1.04 -3.95 -21.00
CA ALA A 17 0.80 -3.26 -19.74
C ALA A 17 1.36 -4.18 -18.65
N ALA A 18 2.64 -4.01 -18.34
CA ALA A 18 3.21 -4.58 -17.14
C ALA A 18 2.29 -4.17 -15.99
N PRO A 19 1.84 -5.10 -15.13
CA PRO A 19 1.15 -4.69 -13.93
C PRO A 19 2.09 -3.71 -13.23
N ALA A 20 1.59 -2.51 -12.93
CA ALA A 20 2.35 -1.56 -12.12
C ALA A 20 2.74 -2.34 -10.85
N ALA A 21 4.01 -2.71 -10.75
CA ALA A 21 4.57 -3.27 -9.53
C ALA A 21 4.62 -2.11 -8.53
N GLY A 22 3.45 -1.75 -8.02
CA GLY A 22 3.26 -0.68 -7.07
C GLY A 22 3.89 -1.14 -5.78
N ALA A 23 4.89 -0.41 -5.30
CA ALA A 23 5.51 -0.68 -4.03
C ALA A 23 4.44 -0.50 -2.94
N ALA A 24 3.74 -1.57 -2.57
CA ALA A 24 3.11 -1.67 -1.26
C ALA A 24 4.19 -2.12 -0.28
N SER A 25 3.88 -2.15 1.01
CA SER A 25 4.73 -2.75 2.04
C SER A 25 4.86 -4.28 1.91
N PHE A 26 4.18 -4.87 0.93
CA PHE A 26 4.18 -6.29 0.59
C PHE A 26 4.22 -6.50 -0.94
N ASP A 27 4.50 -7.75 -1.35
CA ASP A 27 4.57 -8.13 -2.76
C ASP A 27 3.16 -8.21 -3.37
N CYS A 28 2.81 -7.22 -4.20
CA CYS A 28 1.54 -7.18 -4.90
C CYS A 28 1.30 -8.36 -5.85
N GLY A 29 2.36 -9.02 -6.35
CA GLY A 29 2.23 -10.25 -7.14
C GLY A 29 1.77 -11.46 -6.32
N LYS A 30 1.86 -11.38 -4.99
CA LYS A 30 1.44 -12.43 -4.04
C LYS A 30 0.17 -12.07 -3.27
N ALA A 31 -0.43 -10.91 -3.52
CA ALA A 31 -1.66 -10.49 -2.87
C ALA A 31 -2.80 -11.49 -3.14
N ARG A 32 -3.40 -12.03 -2.08
CA ARG A 32 -4.55 -12.96 -2.15
C ARG A 32 -5.77 -12.42 -1.41
N LEU A 33 -5.59 -11.50 -0.47
CA LEU A 33 -6.68 -10.92 0.30
C LEU A 33 -7.34 -9.76 -0.46
N SER A 34 -8.64 -9.57 -0.23
CA SER A 34 -9.43 -8.58 -0.95
C SER A 34 -8.98 -7.14 -0.69
N ASP A 35 -8.59 -6.82 0.55
CA ASP A 35 -7.98 -5.55 0.92
C ASP A 35 -6.63 -5.35 0.25
N GLU A 36 -5.77 -6.37 0.26
CA GLU A 36 -4.45 -6.33 -0.37
C GLU A 36 -4.53 -6.10 -1.89
N ILE A 37 -5.46 -6.77 -2.57
CA ILE A 37 -5.68 -6.56 -4.01
C ILE A 37 -6.16 -5.13 -4.28
N ALA A 38 -7.04 -4.58 -3.43
CA ALA A 38 -7.50 -3.20 -3.58
C ALA A 38 -6.38 -2.18 -3.31
N ILE A 39 -5.50 -2.44 -2.34
CA ILE A 39 -4.31 -1.62 -2.07
C ILE A 39 -3.38 -1.63 -3.30
N CYS A 40 -3.11 -2.80 -3.87
CA CYS A 40 -2.25 -2.92 -5.04
C CYS A 40 -2.83 -2.27 -6.30
N ALA A 41 -4.16 -2.29 -6.46
CA ALA A 41 -4.85 -1.70 -7.62
C ALA A 41 -5.07 -0.18 -7.49
N ASN A 42 -4.81 0.42 -6.33
CA ASN A 42 -5.06 1.84 -6.09
C ASN A 42 -3.79 2.55 -5.60
N ARG A 43 -3.24 3.45 -6.44
CA ARG A 43 -1.98 4.13 -6.14
C ARG A 43 -1.99 4.89 -4.81
N SER A 44 -3.08 5.57 -4.48
CA SER A 44 -3.17 6.32 -3.22
C SER A 44 -3.18 5.40 -1.98
N LEU A 45 -3.82 4.23 -2.06
CA LEU A 45 -3.76 3.22 -0.99
C LEU A 45 -2.37 2.58 -0.91
N ASN A 46 -1.73 2.33 -2.04
CA ASN A 46 -0.37 1.81 -2.13
C ASN A 46 0.64 2.73 -1.43
N ASP A 47 0.59 4.03 -1.73
CA ASP A 47 1.48 5.03 -1.11
C ASP A 47 1.23 5.10 0.42
N LYS A 48 -0.03 5.07 0.87
CA LYS A 48 -0.39 5.02 2.31
C LYS A 48 0.13 3.78 3.01
N ASP A 49 0.14 2.64 2.33
CA ASP A 49 0.65 1.39 2.87
C ASP A 49 2.16 1.44 3.10
N VAL A 50 2.91 2.02 2.16
CA VAL A 50 4.36 2.26 2.33
C VAL A 50 4.65 3.26 3.43
N GLU A 51 3.91 4.36 3.48
CA GLU A 51 4.05 5.38 4.52
C GLU A 51 3.87 4.76 5.90
N LEU A 52 2.78 4.02 6.09
CA LEU A 52 2.46 3.39 7.37
C LEU A 52 3.52 2.38 7.76
N ALA A 53 3.93 1.49 6.85
CA ALA A 53 4.93 0.47 7.14
C ALA A 53 6.29 1.09 7.50
N THR A 54 6.68 2.16 6.81
CA THR A 54 7.92 2.89 7.08
C THR A 54 7.87 3.55 8.46
N LYS A 55 6.79 4.29 8.75
CA LYS A 55 6.59 4.98 10.03
C LYS A 55 6.54 3.99 11.20
N TYR A 56 5.81 2.89 11.04
CA TYR A 56 5.75 1.82 12.03
C TYR A 56 7.12 1.17 12.28
N LYS A 57 7.87 0.86 11.21
CA LYS A 57 9.22 0.27 11.35
C LYS A 57 10.18 1.20 12.09
N LEU A 58 10.16 2.50 11.76
CA LEU A 58 10.94 3.51 12.45
C LEU A 58 10.58 3.56 13.94
N LEU A 59 9.31 3.83 14.25
CA LEU A 59 8.85 4.04 15.62
C LEU A 59 9.07 2.80 16.48
N SER A 60 8.67 1.62 16.00
CA SER A 60 8.89 0.37 16.74
C SER A 60 10.37 0.01 16.95
N GLY A 61 11.29 0.63 16.19
CA GLY A 61 12.74 0.50 16.38
C GLY A 61 13.30 1.45 17.43
N LEU A 62 12.59 2.53 17.78
CA LEU A 62 13.03 3.53 18.75
C LEU A 62 12.71 3.15 20.20
N PHE A 63 11.72 2.28 20.41
CA PHE A 63 11.27 1.88 21.74
C PHE A 63 11.83 0.53 22.18
N ALA A 64 12.10 0.41 23.49
CA ALA A 64 12.49 -0.84 24.12
C ALA A 64 11.34 -1.87 24.15
N MET A 65 11.64 -3.08 24.63
CA MET A 65 10.62 -4.09 24.92
C MET A 65 9.55 -3.54 25.88
N GLY A 66 8.33 -4.09 25.82
CA GLY A 66 7.16 -3.49 26.46
C GLY A 66 6.41 -2.62 25.45
N VAL A 67 6.80 -1.35 25.31
CA VAL A 67 6.16 -0.41 24.36
C VAL A 67 6.21 -0.95 22.93
N ARG A 68 7.36 -1.47 22.48
CA ARG A 68 7.48 -2.12 21.18
C ARG A 68 6.53 -3.31 21.03
N GLY A 69 6.30 -4.08 22.10
CA GLY A 69 5.37 -5.21 22.11
C GLY A 69 3.93 -4.75 21.93
N THR A 70 3.51 -3.73 22.69
CA THR A 70 2.19 -3.10 22.56
C THR A 70 1.96 -2.58 21.14
N MET A 71 2.93 -1.86 20.56
CA MET A 71 2.84 -1.39 19.17
C MET A 71 2.65 -2.54 18.17
N GLN A 72 3.32 -3.67 18.38
CA GLN A 72 3.17 -4.86 17.54
C GLN A 72 1.79 -5.48 17.65
N ASP A 73 1.24 -5.56 18.86
CA ASP A 73 -0.11 -6.06 19.09
C ASP A 73 -1.17 -5.19 18.43
N GLU A 74 -1.07 -3.87 18.60
CA GLU A 74 -1.95 -2.89 17.95
C GLU A 74 -1.85 -2.97 16.44
N GLN A 75 -0.63 -3.08 15.88
CA GLN A 75 -0.44 -3.19 14.44
C GLN A 75 -1.10 -4.47 13.88
N ARG A 76 -0.99 -5.60 14.59
CA ARG A 76 -1.69 -6.85 14.23
C ARG A 76 -3.20 -6.69 14.31
N ALA A 77 -3.71 -5.98 15.33
CA ALA A 77 -5.13 -5.70 15.47
C ALA A 77 -5.64 -4.82 14.32
N TRP A 78 -4.91 -3.75 13.98
CA TRP A 78 -5.23 -2.88 12.86
C TRP A 78 -5.25 -3.64 11.52
N LEU A 79 -4.31 -4.57 11.28
CA LEU A 79 -4.35 -5.42 10.08
C LEU A 79 -5.64 -6.24 9.97
N ARG A 80 -6.19 -6.72 11.09
CA ARG A 80 -7.49 -7.41 11.09
C ARG A 80 -8.64 -6.45 10.75
N GLN A 81 -8.61 -5.23 11.29
CA GLN A 81 -9.62 -4.20 10.99
C GLN A 81 -9.55 -3.75 9.52
N ARG A 82 -8.35 -3.56 8.97
CA ARG A 82 -8.15 -3.23 7.55
C ARG A 82 -8.75 -4.30 6.63
N ARG A 83 -8.51 -5.58 6.95
CA ARG A 83 -9.07 -6.72 6.20
C ARG A 83 -10.60 -6.71 6.14
N GLN A 84 -11.27 -6.24 7.18
CA GLN A 84 -12.74 -6.14 7.21
C GLN A 84 -13.29 -5.16 6.17
N CYS A 85 -12.50 -4.20 5.68
CA CYS A 85 -12.92 -3.31 4.60
C CYS A 85 -13.07 -4.03 3.25
N GLY A 86 -12.46 -5.21 3.09
CA GLY A 86 -12.37 -5.87 1.78
C GLY A 86 -11.84 -4.92 0.71
N ARG A 87 -12.54 -4.81 -0.42
CA ARG A 87 -12.14 -3.93 -1.54
C ARG A 87 -12.61 -2.48 -1.42
N ASN A 88 -13.28 -2.09 -0.33
CA ASN A 88 -13.84 -0.74 -0.19
C ASN A 88 -12.72 0.29 0.00
N VAL A 89 -12.45 1.07 -1.05
CA VAL A 89 -11.35 2.04 -1.08
C VAL A 89 -11.51 3.13 -0.02
N GLU A 90 -12.71 3.64 0.22
CA GLU A 90 -12.93 4.71 1.21
C GLU A 90 -12.77 4.17 2.64
N CYS A 91 -13.27 2.96 2.92
CA CYS A 91 -13.01 2.29 4.19
C CYS A 91 -11.50 2.09 4.42
N LEU A 92 -10.77 1.60 3.40
CA LEU A 92 -9.32 1.41 3.50
C LEU A 92 -8.60 2.73 3.76
N LYS A 93 -8.93 3.79 3.00
CA LYS A 93 -8.36 5.13 3.22
C LYS A 93 -8.58 5.61 4.65
N GLN A 94 -9.80 5.45 5.17
CA GLN A 94 -10.11 5.81 6.55
C GLN A 94 -9.23 5.04 7.53
N ARG A 95 -9.12 3.70 7.39
CA ARG A 95 -8.28 2.87 8.26
C ARG A 95 -6.80 3.25 8.20
N TYR A 96 -6.29 3.62 7.03
CA TYR A 96 -4.92 4.12 6.92
C TYR A 96 -4.74 5.47 7.61
N ASN A 97 -5.65 6.42 7.38
CA ASN A 97 -5.56 7.76 7.98
C ASN A 97 -5.63 7.70 9.52
N GLU A 98 -6.54 6.88 10.07
CA GLU A 98 -6.67 6.65 11.51
C GLU A 98 -5.34 6.14 12.10
N ARG A 99 -4.76 5.09 11.50
CA ARG A 99 -3.53 4.48 12.01
C ARG A 99 -2.30 5.36 11.81
N LEU A 100 -2.20 6.06 10.69
CA LEU A 100 -1.14 7.05 10.48
C LEU A 100 -1.20 8.14 11.55
N GLY A 101 -2.39 8.65 11.87
CA GLY A 101 -2.58 9.65 12.93
C GLY A 101 -2.27 9.13 14.34
N GLU A 102 -2.50 7.84 14.63
CA GLU A 102 -2.00 7.21 15.86
C GLU A 102 -0.47 7.20 15.91
N LEU A 103 0.19 6.78 14.83
CA LEU A 103 1.64 6.73 14.76
C LEU A 103 2.27 8.13 14.78
N ASP A 104 1.62 9.13 14.20
CA ASP A 104 2.06 10.53 14.25
C ASP A 104 2.04 11.08 15.67
N ARG A 105 0.99 10.80 16.44
CA ARG A 105 0.93 11.17 17.86
C ARG A 105 2.04 10.49 18.67
N VAL A 106 2.37 9.23 18.35
CA VAL A 106 3.52 8.55 18.97
C VAL A 106 4.82 9.28 18.60
N TYR A 107 5.02 9.63 17.33
CA TYR A 107 6.22 10.35 16.88
C TYR A 107 6.37 11.75 17.51
N GLU A 108 5.27 12.47 17.66
CA GLU A 108 5.21 13.79 18.29
C GLU A 108 5.55 13.72 19.79
N GLY A 109 5.20 12.62 20.47
CA GLY A 109 5.52 12.39 21.87
C GLY A 109 6.99 12.02 22.16
N ILE A 110 7.81 11.81 21.14
CA ILE A 110 9.23 11.48 21.32
C ILE A 110 10.03 12.75 21.61
N GLN A 111 10.87 12.73 22.65
CA GLN A 111 11.88 13.76 22.87
C GLN A 111 12.96 13.65 21.79
N LYS A 112 13.01 14.63 20.89
CA LYS A 112 13.96 14.67 19.76
C LYS A 112 15.20 15.45 20.19
N PRO A 113 16.42 14.90 20.07
CA PRO A 113 17.62 15.71 20.14
C PRO A 113 17.58 16.69 18.96
N LEU A 114 17.58 17.98 19.25
CA LEU A 114 17.67 19.06 18.25
C LEU A 114 18.98 18.98 17.47
#